data_AF-A0A936G8A7-F1
#
_entry.id   AF-A0A936G8A7-F1
#
_cell.length_a   1.000
_cell.length_b   1.000
_cell.length_c   1.000
_cell.angle_alpha   90.00
_cell.angle_beta   90.00
_cell.angle_gamma   90.00
#
_symmetry.space_group_name_H-M   'P 1'
#
loop_
_entity.id
_entity.type
_entity.pdbx_description
1 polymer ?
#
loop_
_entity_poly.entity_id
_entity_poly.type
_entity_poly.pdbx_seq_one_letter_code
_entity_poly.pdbx_strand_id
1 'polypeptide(L)'
;MAIDTARVEVLRKKPIDGLVFKRLVDAGVTWLRTNKDIVNALNVFPVPDGDTGTNMTLTLQAAWNEIKDLGTHNLGEMAAAVSKGALMGARGNSGVITSQILRGFSRGVHEKSVLDKEALVKAFGEARDTAYKGSSAR
;
A
#
# COMPACT_ATOMS: atom_id res chain seq x y z
N MET A 1 -21.28 -6.53 4.66
CA MET A 1 -21.21 -6.15 3.24
C MET A 1 -20.99 -7.43 2.45
N ALA A 2 -21.98 -7.91 1.70
CA ALA A 2 -21.80 -9.11 0.88
C ALA A 2 -20.78 -8.82 -0.22
N ILE A 3 -19.77 -9.67 -0.37
CA ILE A 3 -18.81 -9.55 -1.47
C ILE A 3 -19.57 -9.91 -2.75
N ASP A 4 -19.68 -8.95 -3.66
CA ASP A 4 -20.19 -9.17 -5.01
C ASP A 4 -19.23 -10.10 -5.78
N THR A 5 -19.58 -11.39 -5.82
CA THR A 5 -18.78 -12.45 -6.41
C THR A 5 -18.63 -12.29 -7.91
N ALA A 6 -19.61 -11.72 -8.61
CA ALA A 6 -19.53 -11.45 -10.05
C ALA A 6 -18.45 -10.41 -10.35
N ARG A 7 -18.34 -9.36 -9.52
CA ARG A 7 -17.28 -8.35 -9.62
C ARG A 7 -15.88 -8.92 -9.34
N VAL A 8 -15.77 -9.88 -8.42
CA VAL A 8 -14.50 -10.57 -8.11
C VAL A 8 -14.05 -11.47 -9.26
N GLU A 9 -14.96 -12.18 -9.93
CA GLU A 9 -14.62 -13.02 -11.09
C GLU A 9 -14.06 -12.22 -12.27
N VAL A 10 -14.62 -11.04 -12.55
CA VAL A 10 -14.14 -10.18 -13.64
C VAL A 10 -12.72 -9.70 -13.38
N LEU A 11 -12.36 -9.42 -12.12
CA LEU A 11 -11.00 -9.05 -11.72
C LEU A 11 -10.01 -10.21 -11.88
N ARG A 12 -10.42 -11.45 -11.58
CA ARG A 12 -9.56 -12.64 -11.73
C ARG A 12 -9.13 -12.91 -13.18
N LYS A 13 -9.92 -12.47 -14.15
CA LYS A 13 -9.65 -12.70 -15.59
C LYS A 13 -8.81 -11.59 -16.24
N LYS A 14 -8.53 -10.49 -15.54
CA LYS A 14 -7.79 -9.35 -16.09
C LYS A 14 -6.37 -9.28 -15.54
N PRO A 15 -5.38 -8.87 -16.37
CA PRO A 15 -4.04 -8.60 -15.88
C PRO A 15 -4.10 -7.51 -14.79
N ILE A 16 -3.30 -7.68 -13.74
CA ILE A 16 -3.16 -6.65 -12.70
C ILE A 16 -2.15 -5.62 -13.22
N ASP A 17 -2.65 -4.70 -14.03
CA ASP A 17 -1.92 -3.57 -14.58
C ASP A 17 -1.97 -2.35 -13.62
N GLY A 18 -1.47 -1.19 -14.04
CA GLY A 18 -1.47 0.03 -13.24
C GLY A 18 -2.88 0.47 -12.79
N LEU A 19 -3.90 0.36 -13.64
CA LEU A 19 -5.26 0.78 -13.28
C LEU A 19 -5.94 -0.21 -12.33
N VAL A 20 -5.70 -1.50 -12.49
CA VAL A 20 -6.18 -2.51 -11.52
C VAL A 20 -5.46 -2.31 -10.18
N PHE A 21 -4.15 -2.07 -10.20
CA PHE A 21 -3.38 -1.79 -8.98
C PHE A 21 -3.89 -0.53 -8.26
N LYS A 22 -4.20 0.55 -8.98
CA LYS A 22 -4.83 1.76 -8.41
C LYS A 22 -6.14 1.45 -7.68
N ARG A 23 -6.98 0.57 -8.23
CA ARG A 23 -8.22 0.13 -7.57
C ARG A 23 -7.96 -0.71 -6.31
N LEU A 24 -6.90 -1.51 -6.30
CA LEU A 24 -6.47 -2.26 -5.10
C LEU A 24 -5.98 -1.30 -4.01
N VAL A 25 -5.26 -0.23 -4.37
CA VAL A 25 -4.83 0.82 -3.45
C VAL A 25 -6.03 1.55 -2.84
N ASP A 26 -7.01 1.97 -3.66
CA ASP A 26 -8.26 2.60 -3.18
C ASP A 26 -9.03 1.70 -2.21
N ALA A 27 -9.14 0.41 -2.53
CA ALA A 27 -9.75 -0.58 -1.65
C ALA A 27 -8.98 -0.68 -0.32
N GLY A 28 -7.65 -0.73 -0.35
CA GLY A 28 -6.81 -0.76 0.85
C GLY A 28 -6.97 0.49 1.72
N VAL A 29 -6.97 1.68 1.11
CA VAL A 29 -7.21 2.96 1.81
C VAL A 29 -8.58 2.95 2.48
N THR A 30 -9.61 2.53 1.75
CA THR A 30 -10.98 2.47 2.26
C THR A 30 -11.09 1.50 3.43
N TRP A 31 -10.55 0.28 3.31
CA TRP A 31 -10.59 -0.71 4.38
C TRP A 31 -9.82 -0.27 5.62
N LEU A 32 -8.63 0.31 5.46
CA LEU A 32 -7.85 0.80 6.60
C LEU A 32 -8.58 1.95 7.30
N ARG A 33 -9.16 2.88 6.54
CA ARG A 33 -9.95 3.98 7.10
C ARG A 33 -11.16 3.48 7.87
N THR A 34 -11.88 2.48 7.35
CA THR A 34 -13.04 1.88 8.02
C THR A 34 -12.66 1.18 9.33
N ASN A 35 -11.46 0.59 9.41
CA ASN A 35 -11.00 -0.16 10.58
C ASN A 35 -9.97 0.63 11.42
N LYS A 36 -9.82 1.93 11.17
CA LYS A 36 -8.79 2.79 11.77
C LYS A 36 -8.80 2.72 13.31
N ASP A 37 -9.98 2.80 13.92
CA ASP A 37 -10.10 2.79 15.38
C ASP A 37 -9.78 1.40 15.99
N ILE A 38 -10.08 0.32 15.27
CA ILE A 38 -9.67 -1.04 15.64
C ILE A 38 -8.13 -1.13 15.63
N VAL A 39 -7.49 -0.63 14.57
CA VAL A 39 -6.01 -0.63 14.47
C VAL A 39 -5.37 0.25 15.53
N ASN A 40 -5.96 1.41 15.86
CA ASN A 40 -5.52 2.26 16.97
C ASN A 40 -5.57 1.49 18.31
N ALA A 41 -6.63 0.73 18.55
CA ALA A 41 -6.80 -0.06 19.77
C ALA A 41 -5.86 -1.27 19.89
N LEU A 42 -5.33 -1.79 18.77
CA LEU A 42 -4.34 -2.87 18.77
C LEU A 42 -2.95 -2.41 19.21
N ASN A 43 -2.69 -1.10 19.34
CA ASN A 43 -1.40 -0.59 19.78
C ASN A 43 -1.19 -0.86 21.28
N VAL A 44 -0.47 -1.94 21.64
CA VAL A 44 -0.38 -2.41 23.04
C VAL A 44 1.00 -2.28 23.72
N PHE A 45 2.04 -1.62 23.15
CA PHE A 45 3.35 -1.51 23.85
C PHE A 45 4.22 -0.31 23.44
N PRO A 46 5.00 0.33 24.37
CA PRO A 46 4.93 0.26 25.84
C PRO A 46 3.92 1.26 26.43
N VAL A 47 3.48 2.26 25.65
CA VAL A 47 2.38 3.17 25.95
C VAL A 47 1.50 3.26 24.69
N PRO A 48 0.19 3.04 24.77
CA PRO A 48 -0.70 3.18 23.62
C PRO A 48 -0.82 4.67 23.23
N ASP A 49 -0.07 5.09 22.23
CA ASP A 49 -0.22 6.43 21.64
C ASP A 49 -1.57 6.59 20.92
N GLY A 50 -2.29 5.48 20.72
CA GLY A 50 -3.65 5.44 20.17
C GLY A 50 -3.76 5.92 18.72
N ASP A 51 -2.64 6.05 18.01
CA ASP A 51 -2.59 6.74 16.72
C ASP A 51 -2.09 5.85 15.56
N THR A 52 -1.78 4.57 15.78
CA THR A 52 -1.22 3.66 14.77
C THR A 52 -2.05 3.62 13.48
N GLY A 53 -3.35 3.36 13.60
CA GLY A 53 -4.30 3.34 12.49
C GLY A 53 -4.49 4.72 11.86
N THR A 54 -4.50 5.79 12.66
CA THR A 54 -4.56 7.18 12.18
C THR A 54 -3.37 7.51 11.29
N ASN A 55 -2.15 7.22 11.78
CA ASN A 55 -0.90 7.45 11.06
C ASN A 55 -0.83 6.66 9.74
N MET A 56 -1.17 5.37 9.76
CA MET A 56 -1.21 4.54 8.55
C MET A 56 -2.26 5.05 7.55
N THR A 57 -3.45 5.45 8.03
CA THR A 57 -4.53 5.97 7.17
C THR A 57 -4.11 7.26 6.47
N LEU A 58 -3.51 8.21 7.20
CA LEU A 58 -3.04 9.47 6.62
C LEU A 58 -1.93 9.24 5.59
N THR A 59 -1.03 8.29 5.84
CA THR A 59 0.00 7.89 4.87
C THR A 59 -0.59 7.26 3.61
N LEU A 60 -1.53 6.32 3.71
CA LEU A 60 -2.19 5.75 2.54
C LEU A 60 -3.06 6.78 1.80
N GLN A 61 -3.67 7.72 2.51
CA GLN A 61 -4.42 8.81 1.89
C GLN A 61 -3.51 9.73 1.06
N ALA A 62 -2.29 10.02 1.53
CA ALA A 62 -1.30 10.75 0.75
C ALA A 62 -0.86 9.97 -0.50
N ALA A 63 -0.66 8.65 -0.36
CA ALA A 63 -0.38 7.76 -1.49
C ALA A 63 -1.51 7.79 -2.54
N TRP A 64 -2.77 7.73 -2.10
CA TRP A 64 -3.94 7.85 -2.97
C TRP A 64 -4.01 9.19 -3.68
N ASN A 65 -3.77 10.29 -2.94
CA ASN A 65 -3.82 11.64 -3.51
C ASN A 65 -2.80 11.84 -4.64
N GLU A 66 -1.64 11.16 -4.58
CA GLU A 66 -0.64 11.18 -5.66
C GLU A 66 -1.12 10.48 -6.93
N ILE A 67 -1.99 9.47 -6.82
CA ILE A 67 -2.40 8.62 -7.97
C ILE A 67 -3.85 8.79 -8.43
N LYS A 68 -4.69 9.51 -7.66
CA LYS A 68 -6.14 9.59 -7.92
C LYS A 68 -6.48 10.11 -9.32
N ASP A 69 -5.63 10.96 -9.89
CA ASP A 69 -5.79 11.54 -11.23
C ASP A 69 -4.81 10.89 -12.25
N LEU A 70 -3.95 9.98 -11.81
CA LEU A 70 -3.02 9.24 -12.67
C LEU A 70 -3.73 8.12 -13.44
N GLY A 71 -3.50 8.06 -14.76
CA GLY A 71 -4.14 7.13 -15.68
C GLY A 71 -3.21 6.08 -16.32
N THR A 72 -2.03 5.82 -15.76
CA THR A 72 -1.09 4.86 -16.36
C THR A 72 -1.58 3.41 -16.23
N HIS A 73 -1.42 2.64 -17.30
CA HIS A 73 -1.60 1.18 -17.29
C HIS A 73 -0.32 0.44 -16.88
N ASN A 74 0.82 1.12 -16.77
CA ASN A 74 2.06 0.48 -16.33
C ASN A 74 2.06 0.29 -14.80
N LEU A 75 2.17 -0.95 -14.34
CA LEU A 75 2.21 -1.27 -12.91
C LEU A 75 3.39 -0.60 -12.19
N GLY A 76 4.61 -0.66 -12.74
CA GLY A 76 5.80 -0.08 -12.15
C GLY A 76 5.69 1.43 -11.93
N GLU A 77 5.16 2.15 -12.93
CA GLU A 77 4.89 3.58 -12.83
C GLU A 77 3.84 3.90 -11.76
N MET A 78 2.72 3.16 -11.74
CA MET A 78 1.67 3.35 -10.73
C MET A 78 2.22 3.06 -9.32
N ALA A 79 2.97 1.97 -9.14
CA ALA A 79 3.56 1.61 -7.86
C ALA A 79 4.62 2.61 -7.39
N ALA A 80 5.40 3.18 -8.31
CA ALA A 80 6.35 4.24 -8.00
C ALA A 80 5.65 5.51 -7.49
N ALA A 81 4.54 5.91 -8.13
CA ALA A 81 3.73 7.04 -7.67
C ALA A 81 3.10 6.78 -6.29
N VAL A 82 2.54 5.58 -6.05
CA VAL A 82 2.05 5.17 -4.71
C VAL A 82 3.14 5.28 -3.66
N SER A 83 4.32 4.70 -3.94
CA SER A 83 5.47 4.74 -3.04
C SER A 83 5.88 6.18 -2.73
N LYS A 84 5.98 7.04 -3.75
CA LYS A 84 6.34 8.45 -3.59
C LYS A 84 5.34 9.18 -2.69
N GLY A 85 4.04 9.07 -2.96
CA GLY A 85 3.00 9.72 -2.15
C GLY A 85 3.00 9.23 -0.70
N ALA A 86 3.19 7.92 -0.48
CA ALA A 86 3.32 7.36 0.86
C ALA A 86 4.56 7.87 1.61
N LEU A 87 5.71 7.96 0.94
CA LEU A 87 6.96 8.44 1.53
C LEU A 87 6.86 9.93 1.92
N MET A 88 6.34 10.76 1.02
CA MET A 88 6.18 12.20 1.27
C MET A 88 5.11 12.50 2.33
N GLY A 89 4.09 11.65 2.43
CA GLY A 89 2.99 11.79 3.39
C GLY A 89 3.11 10.90 4.63
N ALA A 90 4.29 10.32 4.90
CA ALA A 90 4.49 9.44 6.05
C ALA A 90 4.20 10.17 7.38
N ARG A 91 3.40 9.56 8.26
CA ARG A 91 3.05 10.10 9.59
C ARG A 91 3.42 9.13 10.70
N GLY A 92 4.11 9.62 11.73
CA GLY A 92 4.55 8.80 12.85
C GLY A 92 5.42 7.60 12.44
N ASN A 93 5.62 6.67 13.36
CA ASN A 93 6.43 5.47 13.10
C ASN A 93 5.70 4.47 12.20
N SER A 94 4.41 4.23 12.44
CA SER A 94 3.61 3.27 11.64
C SER A 94 3.44 3.72 10.19
N GLY A 95 3.27 5.02 9.94
CA GLY A 95 3.23 5.57 8.58
C GLY A 95 4.58 5.47 7.88
N VAL A 96 5.70 5.70 8.58
CA VAL A 96 7.04 5.48 8.01
C VAL A 96 7.23 4.02 7.61
N ILE A 97 6.92 3.06 8.49
CA ILE A 97 7.02 1.63 8.17
C ILE A 97 6.13 1.28 6.97
N THR A 98 4.88 1.77 6.95
CA THR A 98 3.96 1.59 5.82
C THR A 98 4.53 2.13 4.51
N SER A 99 5.16 3.31 4.53
CA SER A 99 5.82 3.88 3.36
C SER A 99 6.99 3.04 2.85
N GLN A 100 7.75 2.41 3.76
CA GLN A 100 8.86 1.53 3.39
C GLN A 100 8.38 0.20 2.79
N ILE A 101 7.27 -0.36 3.28
CA ILE A 101 6.62 -1.53 2.68
C ILE A 101 6.24 -1.21 1.22
N LEU A 102 5.56 -0.07 0.98
CA LEU A 102 5.16 0.34 -0.36
C LEU A 102 6.36 0.64 -1.27
N ARG A 103 7.43 1.22 -0.72
CA ARG A 103 8.68 1.46 -1.44
C ARG A 103 9.37 0.17 -1.87
N GLY A 104 9.47 -0.81 -0.98
CA GLY A 104 10.03 -2.12 -1.32
C GLY A 104 9.16 -2.84 -2.36
N PHE A 105 7.83 -2.80 -2.20
CA PHE A 105 6.93 -3.35 -3.21
C PHE A 105 7.15 -2.70 -4.60
N SER A 106 7.21 -1.37 -4.65
CA SER A 106 7.46 -0.62 -5.87
C SER A 106 8.77 -1.02 -6.56
N ARG A 107 9.85 -1.24 -5.79
CA ARG A 107 11.13 -1.74 -6.32
C ARG A 107 11.00 -3.12 -6.95
N GLY A 108 10.26 -4.02 -6.31
CA GLY A 108 10.06 -5.37 -6.83
C GLY A 108 9.34 -5.41 -8.18
N VAL A 109 8.46 -4.44 -8.45
CA VAL A 109 7.66 -4.34 -9.68
C VAL A 109 8.11 -3.25 -10.66
N HIS A 110 9.24 -2.57 -10.43
CA HIS A 110 9.60 -1.34 -11.16
C HIS A 110 9.63 -1.49 -12.69
N GLU A 111 10.09 -2.63 -13.20
CA GLU A 111 10.21 -2.90 -14.65
C GLU A 111 9.00 -3.66 -15.21
N LYS A 112 7.93 -3.82 -14.43
CA LYS A 112 6.77 -4.63 -14.81
C LYS A 112 5.61 -3.74 -15.23
N SER A 113 5.04 -4.01 -16.39
CA SER A 113 3.79 -3.39 -16.83
C SER A 113 2.55 -4.06 -16.21
N VAL A 114 2.67 -5.35 -15.84
CA VAL A 114 1.62 -6.18 -15.23
C VAL A 114 2.22 -7.04 -14.12
N LEU A 115 1.45 -7.31 -13.08
CA LEU A 115 1.87 -8.16 -11.95
C LEU A 115 1.71 -9.64 -12.33
N ASP A 116 2.84 -10.32 -12.47
CA ASP A 116 2.91 -11.79 -12.53
C ASP A 116 3.28 -12.40 -11.17
N LYS A 117 3.31 -13.73 -11.09
CA LYS A 117 3.58 -14.47 -9.85
C LYS A 117 4.99 -14.16 -9.34
N GLU A 118 5.97 -14.17 -10.23
CA GLU A 118 7.38 -13.96 -9.91
C GLU A 118 7.61 -12.54 -9.37
N ALA A 119 7.00 -11.53 -10.01
CA ALA A 119 7.03 -10.15 -9.58
C ALA A 119 6.34 -9.97 -8.22
N LEU A 120 5.23 -10.66 -7.97
CA LEU A 120 4.54 -10.59 -6.67
C LEU A 120 5.41 -11.14 -5.54
N VAL A 121 6.03 -12.31 -5.74
CA VAL A 121 6.95 -12.90 -4.75
C VAL A 121 8.13 -11.97 -4.50
N LYS A 122 8.74 -11.44 -5.56
CA LYS A 122 9.85 -10.48 -5.45
C LYS A 122 9.42 -9.22 -4.70
N ALA A 123 8.27 -8.65 -5.04
CA ALA A 123 7.77 -7.42 -4.44
C ALA A 123 7.49 -7.55 -2.94
N PHE A 124 6.95 -8.69 -2.49
CA PHE A 124 6.78 -8.93 -1.06
C PHE A 124 8.11 -9.15 -0.33
N GLY A 125 9.08 -9.82 -0.96
CA GLY A 125 10.45 -9.94 -0.41
C GLY A 125 11.10 -8.57 -0.23
N GLU A 126 11.05 -7.73 -1.26
CA GLU A 126 11.60 -6.36 -1.23
C GLU A 126 10.87 -5.46 -0.23
N ALA A 127 9.55 -5.57 -0.12
CA ALA A 127 8.74 -4.85 0.87
C ALA A 127 9.16 -5.18 2.30
N ARG A 128 9.31 -6.47 2.61
CA ARG A 128 9.81 -6.96 3.90
C ARG A 128 11.19 -6.38 4.20
N ASP A 129 12.14 -6.58 3.29
CA ASP A 129 13.54 -6.19 3.52
C ASP A 129 13.71 -4.68 3.65
N THR A 130 12.96 -3.91 2.86
CA THR A 130 12.97 -2.43 2.93
C THR A 130 12.37 -1.94 4.24
N ALA A 131 11.27 -2.54 4.71
CA ALA A 131 10.65 -2.17 5.98
C ALA A 131 11.59 -2.43 7.17
N TYR A 132 12.21 -3.62 7.25
CA TYR A 132 13.15 -3.95 8.33
C TYR A 132 14.38 -3.05 8.36
N LYS A 133 14.97 -2.74 7.18
CA LYS A 133 16.11 -1.82 7.09
C LYS A 133 15.73 -0.39 7.48
N GLY A 134 14.54 0.06 7.08
CA GLY A 134 14.06 1.40 7.41
C GLY A 134 13.70 1.59 8.88
N SER A 135 13.30 0.53 9.59
CA SER A 135 13.00 0.57 11.02
C SER A 135 14.24 0.41 11.91
N SER A 136 15.33 -0.17 11.41
CA SER A 136 16.59 -0.35 12.15
C SER A 136 17.59 0.79 11.96
N ALA A 137 17.26 1.78 11.11
CA ALA A 137 18.05 2.99 10.92
C ALA A 137 17.65 4.16 11.85
N ARG A 138 16.89 3.88 12.91
CA ARG A 138 16.48 4.84 13.95
C ARG A 138 16.89 4.35 15.32
#